data_AF-A0A928WSN3-F1
#
_entry.id   AF-A0A928WSN3-F1
#
_cell.length_a   1.000
_cell.length_b   1.000
_cell.length_c   1.000
_cell.angle_alpha   90.00
_cell.angle_beta   90.00
_cell.angle_gamma   90.00
#
_symmetry.space_group_name_H-M   'P 1'
#
loop_
_entity.id
_entity.type
_entity.pdbx_description
1 polymer ?
#
loop_
_entity_poly.entity_id
_entity_poly.type
_entity_poly.pdbx_seq_one_letter_code
_entity_poly.pdbx_strand_id
1 'polypeptide(L)'
;MKRHQRRNLKKQAQTILFCAVLIWATFNAIASGAAMAFQPATAPSVLDGYEDVVVYNGYAYGTSADGGEAIASKATGEWKLSCAFSHHLSNQELLGPCGLPIGTARHMKVLRKKGINHELFVS
;
A
#
# COMPACT_ATOMS: atom_id res chain seq x y z
N MET A 1 41.81 43.79 7.17
CA MET A 1 40.90 43.12 6.21
C MET A 1 40.71 41.60 6.36
N LYS A 2 41.42 40.87 7.24
CA LYS A 2 41.40 39.37 7.25
C LYS A 2 40.33 38.68 8.12
N ARG A 3 39.57 39.40 8.98
CA ARG A 3 38.58 38.78 9.90
C ARG A 3 37.18 38.57 9.28
N HIS A 4 36.77 39.39 8.32
CA HIS A 4 35.45 39.26 7.69
C HIS A 4 35.36 38.07 6.72
N GLN A 5 36.41 37.80 5.93
CA GLN A 5 36.44 36.63 5.03
C GLN A 5 36.31 35.29 5.79
N ARG A 6 36.91 35.16 6.97
CA ARG A 6 36.79 33.94 7.80
C ARG A 6 35.38 33.71 8.35
N ARG A 7 34.60 34.77 8.59
CA ARG A 7 33.19 34.64 9.05
C ARG A 7 32.27 34.20 7.92
N ASN A 8 32.51 34.66 6.69
CA ASN A 8 31.72 34.25 5.53
C ASN A 8 31.96 32.78 5.15
N LEU A 9 33.21 32.30 5.24
CA LEU A 9 33.55 30.88 5.02
C LEU A 9 32.88 29.95 6.04
N LYS A 10 32.83 30.34 7.34
CA LYS A 10 32.13 29.55 8.36
C LYS A 10 30.62 29.47 8.13
N LYS A 11 29.99 30.56 7.67
CA LYS A 11 28.56 30.56 7.32
C LYS A 11 28.29 29.65 6.12
N GLN A 12 29.12 29.71 5.08
CA GLN A 12 28.97 28.83 3.92
C GLN A 12 29.12 27.34 4.27
N ALA A 13 30.09 26.99 5.12
CA ALA A 13 30.27 25.61 5.58
C ALA A 13 29.07 25.09 6.38
N GLN A 14 28.47 25.94 7.23
CA GLN A 14 27.25 25.57 7.98
C GLN A 14 26.05 25.37 7.05
N THR A 15 25.88 26.21 6.02
CA THR A 15 24.79 26.05 5.04
C THR A 15 24.92 24.75 4.26
N ILE A 16 26.13 24.39 3.84
CA ILE A 16 26.39 23.13 3.10
C ILE A 16 26.08 21.92 3.99
N LEU A 17 26.51 21.95 5.26
CA LEU A 17 26.18 20.91 6.24
C LEU A 17 24.66 20.78 6.45
N PHE A 18 23.94 21.88 6.54
CA PHE A 18 22.49 21.88 6.70
C PHE A 18 21.77 21.29 5.47
N CYS A 19 22.21 21.65 4.27
CA CYS A 19 21.69 21.07 3.03
C CYS A 19 21.97 19.56 2.94
N ALA A 20 23.15 19.10 3.35
CA ALA A 20 23.49 17.68 3.35
C ALA A 20 22.62 16.89 4.34
N VAL A 21 22.34 17.43 5.53
CA VAL A 21 21.45 16.82 6.52
C VAL A 21 20.00 16.78 6.02
N LEU A 22 19.53 17.85 5.37
CA LEU A 22 18.19 17.90 4.78
C LEU A 22 18.02 16.85 3.68
N ILE A 23 19.02 16.68 2.81
CA ILE A 23 19.02 15.64 1.77
C ILE A 23 19.01 14.25 2.42
N TRP A 24 19.85 14.00 3.42
CA TRP A 24 19.87 12.70 4.10
C TRP A 24 18.53 12.38 4.80
N ALA A 25 17.89 13.38 5.42
CA ALA A 25 16.59 13.23 6.06
C ALA A 25 15.45 12.93 5.06
N THR A 26 15.46 13.57 3.87
CA THR A 26 14.46 13.28 2.83
C THR A 26 14.63 11.89 2.23
N PHE A 27 15.86 11.43 2.00
CA PHE A 27 16.12 10.06 1.53
C PHE A 27 15.64 9.01 2.55
N ASN A 28 15.88 9.22 3.85
CA ASN A 28 15.40 8.31 4.90
C ASN A 28 13.87 8.30 5.05
N ALA A 29 13.20 9.45 4.88
CA ALA A 29 11.74 9.51 4.91
C ALA A 29 11.11 8.70 3.74
N ILE A 30 11.69 8.77 2.54
CA ILE A 30 11.20 8.03 1.37
C ILE A 30 11.43 6.53 1.54
N ALA A 31 12.60 6.13 2.06
CA ALA A 31 12.89 4.73 2.37
C ALA A 31 11.97 4.17 3.47
N SER A 32 11.61 4.98 4.47
CA SER A 32 10.67 4.61 5.54
C SER A 32 9.23 4.48 5.04
N GLY A 33 8.81 5.34 4.09
CA GLY A 33 7.52 5.21 3.42
C GLY A 33 7.41 3.94 2.56
N ALA A 34 8.50 3.54 1.90
CA ALA A 34 8.57 2.28 1.16
C ALA A 34 8.58 1.04 2.08
N ALA A 35 9.21 1.12 3.25
CA ALA A 35 9.22 0.03 4.23
C ALA A 35 7.84 -0.19 4.89
N MET A 36 7.04 0.88 5.08
CA MET A 36 5.66 0.75 5.55
C MET A 36 4.71 0.12 4.51
N ALA A 37 5.13 -0.03 3.25
CA ALA A 37 4.36 -0.72 2.22
C ALA A 37 4.46 -2.26 2.30
N PHE A 38 5.40 -2.80 3.09
CA PHE A 38 5.68 -4.23 3.20
C PHE A 38 5.55 -4.79 4.62
N GLN A 39 4.82 -4.10 5.51
CA GLN A 39 4.28 -4.80 6.66
C GLN A 39 3.14 -5.69 6.18
N PRO A 40 3.06 -6.97 6.61
CA PRO A 40 1.87 -7.76 6.37
C PRO A 40 0.72 -6.98 7.00
N ALA A 41 -0.12 -6.37 6.17
CA ALA A 41 -1.28 -5.64 6.63
C ALA A 41 -2.09 -6.63 7.47
N THR A 42 -2.27 -6.33 8.75
CA THR A 42 -3.19 -7.10 9.60
C THR A 42 -4.50 -7.19 8.87
N ALA A 43 -5.01 -8.43 8.71
CA ALA A 43 -6.31 -8.66 8.10
C ALA A 43 -7.33 -7.72 8.76
N PRO A 44 -8.15 -7.00 7.98
CA PRO A 44 -9.18 -6.16 8.55
C PRO A 44 -10.11 -6.99 9.43
N SER A 45 -10.48 -6.48 10.60
CA SER A 45 -11.33 -7.22 11.54
C SER A 45 -12.68 -7.65 10.94
N VAL A 46 -13.18 -6.87 9.98
CA VAL A 46 -14.39 -7.19 9.21
C VAL A 46 -14.26 -8.49 8.38
N LEU A 47 -13.05 -9.02 8.22
CA LEU A 47 -12.73 -10.28 7.52
C LEU A 47 -12.11 -11.34 8.44
N ASP A 48 -12.18 -11.20 9.77
CA ASP A 48 -11.56 -12.15 10.73
C ASP A 48 -12.06 -13.61 10.58
N GLY A 49 -13.24 -13.81 9.98
CA GLY A 49 -13.81 -15.13 9.70
C GLY A 49 -13.35 -15.77 8.37
N TYR A 50 -12.47 -15.11 7.61
CA TYR A 50 -11.95 -15.61 6.34
C TYR A 50 -10.55 -16.20 6.53
N GLU A 51 -10.27 -17.29 5.82
CA GLU A 51 -9.01 -18.02 5.97
C GLU A 51 -7.86 -17.30 5.25
N ASP A 52 -8.14 -16.80 4.05
CA ASP A 52 -7.17 -16.10 3.22
C ASP A 52 -7.63 -14.67 2.97
N VAL A 53 -6.82 -13.70 3.39
CA VAL A 53 -7.08 -12.27 3.19
C VAL A 53 -5.93 -11.61 2.43
N VAL A 54 -6.25 -11.01 1.28
CA VAL A 54 -5.31 -10.23 0.48
C VAL A 54 -5.70 -8.76 0.48
N VAL A 55 -4.73 -7.87 0.71
CA VAL A 55 -4.94 -6.42 0.77
C VAL A 55 -4.22 -5.76 -0.41
N TYR A 56 -4.94 -4.91 -1.15
CA TYR A 56 -4.39 -4.15 -2.27
C TYR A 56 -5.09 -2.80 -2.44
N ASN A 57 -4.31 -1.72 -2.47
CA ASN A 57 -4.77 -0.37 -2.80
C ASN A 57 -6.02 0.10 -2.01
N GLY A 58 -6.05 -0.17 -0.70
CA GLY A 58 -7.19 0.19 0.16
C GLY A 58 -8.41 -0.72 0.05
N TYR A 59 -8.29 -1.86 -0.64
CA TYR A 59 -9.27 -2.94 -0.67
C TYR A 59 -8.70 -4.19 -0.01
N ALA A 60 -9.54 -4.97 0.64
CA ALA A 60 -9.21 -6.26 1.21
C ALA A 60 -10.20 -7.30 0.70
N TYR A 61 -9.71 -8.46 0.31
CA TYR A 61 -10.51 -9.55 -0.24
C TYR A 61 -10.26 -10.79 0.60
N GLY A 62 -11.33 -11.33 1.18
CA GLY A 62 -11.33 -12.52 2.00
C GLY A 62 -11.90 -13.71 1.23
N THR A 63 -11.31 -14.90 1.40
CA THR A 63 -11.86 -16.18 0.94
C THR A 63 -11.92 -17.17 2.11
N SER A 64 -13.06 -17.85 2.25
CA SER A 64 -13.30 -18.90 3.26
C SER A 64 -13.06 -20.28 2.66
N ALA A 65 -12.87 -21.31 3.51
CA ALA A 65 -12.72 -22.71 3.08
C ALA A 65 -13.85 -23.17 2.16
N ASP A 66 -15.09 -22.78 2.47
CA ASP A 66 -16.28 -23.19 1.74
C ASP A 66 -16.49 -22.41 0.43
N GLY A 67 -15.54 -21.54 0.08
CA GLY A 67 -15.56 -20.76 -1.17
C GLY A 67 -16.36 -19.46 -1.11
N GLY A 68 -16.88 -19.09 0.06
CA GLY A 68 -17.46 -17.77 0.29
C GLY A 68 -16.40 -16.68 0.22
N GLU A 69 -16.72 -15.56 -0.42
CA GLU A 69 -15.81 -14.45 -0.67
C GLU A 69 -16.41 -13.12 -0.22
N ALA A 70 -15.56 -12.22 0.29
CA ALA A 70 -15.97 -10.88 0.69
C ALA A 70 -14.93 -9.83 0.34
N ILE A 71 -15.39 -8.60 0.17
CA ILE A 71 -14.54 -7.44 -0.07
C ILE A 71 -14.84 -6.38 0.95
N ALA A 72 -13.79 -5.85 1.57
CA ALA A 72 -13.83 -4.64 2.36
C ALA A 72 -13.02 -3.55 1.68
N SER A 73 -13.41 -2.29 1.88
CA SER A 73 -12.70 -1.11 1.37
C SER A 73 -12.49 -0.08 2.47
N LYS A 74 -11.44 0.73 2.32
CA LYS A 74 -11.06 1.77 3.28
C LYS A 74 -11.38 3.15 2.72
N ALA A 75 -12.65 3.55 2.76
CA ALA A 75 -13.11 4.81 2.17
C ALA A 75 -12.71 6.07 2.97
N THR A 76 -12.55 5.98 4.30
CA THR A 76 -12.31 7.14 5.18
C THR A 76 -11.37 6.84 6.36
N GLY A 77 -10.41 5.94 6.18
CA GLY A 77 -9.50 5.53 7.27
C GLY A 77 -9.99 4.31 8.06
N GLU A 78 -11.26 3.95 7.93
CA GLU A 78 -11.87 2.74 8.50
C GLU A 78 -12.21 1.73 7.42
N TRP A 79 -12.07 0.44 7.75
CA TRP A 79 -12.48 -0.66 6.87
C TRP A 79 -13.98 -0.89 6.96
N LYS A 80 -14.63 -1.03 5.80
CA LYS A 80 -16.06 -1.36 5.70
C LYS A 80 -16.29 -2.46 4.69
N LEU A 81 -17.20 -3.39 5.00
CA LEU A 81 -17.62 -4.42 4.07
C LEU A 81 -18.32 -3.76 2.87
N SER A 82 -17.80 -4.02 1.67
CA SER A 82 -18.34 -3.53 0.40
C SER A 82 -19.25 -4.57 -0.25
N CYS A 83 -18.87 -5.85 -0.20
CA CYS A 83 -19.71 -6.95 -0.68
C CYS A 83 -19.34 -8.28 -0.03
N ALA A 84 -20.27 -9.24 -0.02
CA ALA A 84 -20.05 -10.61 0.46
C ALA A 84 -20.97 -11.59 -0.30
N PHE A 85 -20.42 -12.76 -0.62
CA PHE A 85 -21.09 -13.82 -1.37
C PHE A 85 -20.72 -15.18 -0.79
N SER A 86 -21.64 -16.14 -0.86
CA SER A 86 -21.41 -17.53 -0.42
C SER A 86 -20.72 -18.39 -1.50
N HIS A 87 -20.18 -17.77 -2.55
CA HIS A 87 -19.52 -18.43 -3.67
C HIS A 87 -18.37 -17.57 -4.21
N HIS A 88 -17.58 -18.16 -5.12
CA HIS A 88 -16.48 -17.47 -5.77
C HIS A 88 -16.96 -16.32 -6.67
N LEU A 89 -16.49 -15.10 -6.41
CA LEU A 89 -16.80 -13.93 -7.21
C LEU A 89 -16.20 -14.04 -8.61
N SER A 90 -17.03 -13.89 -9.63
CA SER A 90 -16.60 -13.65 -11.00
C SER A 90 -16.01 -12.24 -11.16
N ASN A 91 -15.28 -12.01 -12.26
CA ASN A 91 -14.80 -10.67 -12.60
C ASN A 91 -15.95 -9.67 -12.73
N GLN A 92 -17.12 -10.08 -13.20
CA GLN A 92 -18.27 -9.19 -13.32
C GLN A 92 -18.80 -8.78 -11.95
N GLU A 93 -18.87 -9.71 -11.00
CA GLU A 93 -19.33 -9.42 -9.64
C GLU A 93 -18.37 -8.49 -8.89
N LEU A 94 -17.06 -8.68 -9.11
CA LEU A 94 -16.03 -7.76 -8.60
C LEU A 94 -16.22 -6.33 -9.13
N LEU A 95 -16.45 -6.17 -10.43
CA LEU A 95 -16.50 -4.84 -11.06
C LEU A 95 -17.86 -4.13 -10.87
N GLY A 96 -18.95 -4.88 -11.00
CA GLY A 96 -20.30 -4.32 -10.95
C GLY A 96 -20.82 -4.23 -9.52
N PRO A 97 -21.41 -5.31 -8.97
CA PRO A 97 -21.96 -5.36 -7.61
C PRO A 97 -21.01 -4.86 -6.51
N CYS A 98 -19.74 -5.25 -6.54
CA CYS A 98 -18.78 -4.82 -5.53
C CYS A 98 -18.11 -3.47 -5.85
N GLY A 99 -18.34 -2.89 -7.03
CA GLY A 99 -17.84 -1.58 -7.44
C GLY A 99 -16.31 -1.45 -7.49
N LEU A 100 -15.56 -2.54 -7.69
CA LEU A 100 -14.10 -2.44 -7.75
C LEU A 100 -13.64 -1.84 -9.09
N PRO A 101 -12.62 -0.97 -9.07
CA PRO A 101 -11.92 -0.59 -10.29
C PRO A 101 -11.30 -1.81 -10.99
N ILE A 102 -11.29 -1.81 -12.33
CA ILE A 102 -10.77 -2.92 -13.16
C ILE A 102 -9.35 -3.32 -12.76
N GLY A 103 -8.48 -2.34 -12.55
CA GLY A 103 -7.10 -2.59 -12.11
C GLY A 103 -7.03 -3.30 -10.75
N THR A 104 -7.84 -2.88 -9.78
CA THR A 104 -7.90 -3.49 -8.44
C THR A 104 -8.43 -4.91 -8.52
N ALA A 105 -9.55 -5.14 -9.20
CA ALA A 105 -10.15 -6.46 -9.36
C ALA A 105 -9.17 -7.48 -9.98
N ARG A 106 -8.44 -7.07 -11.03
CA ARG A 106 -7.40 -7.91 -11.66
C ARG A 106 -6.28 -8.25 -10.68
N HIS A 107 -5.77 -7.26 -9.94
CA HIS A 107 -4.69 -7.49 -8.98
C HIS A 107 -5.13 -8.43 -7.85
N MET A 108 -6.33 -8.25 -7.28
CA MET A 108 -6.83 -9.13 -6.23
C MET A 108 -6.99 -10.57 -6.71
N LYS A 109 -7.47 -10.78 -7.95
CA LYS A 109 -7.54 -12.12 -8.54
C LYS A 109 -6.18 -12.77 -8.75
N VAL A 110 -5.18 -12.00 -9.18
CA VAL A 110 -3.80 -12.49 -9.33
C VAL A 110 -3.21 -12.85 -7.97
N LEU A 111 -3.36 -11.99 -6.96
CA LEU A 111 -2.86 -12.22 -5.60
C LEU A 111 -3.46 -13.50 -5.00
N ARG A 112 -4.78 -13.70 -5.11
CA ARG A 112 -5.44 -14.92 -4.65
C ARG A 112 -4.97 -16.17 -5.40
N LYS A 113 -4.87 -16.11 -6.74
CA LYS A 113 -4.50 -17.29 -7.53
C LYS A 113 -3.06 -17.74 -7.29
N LYS A 114 -2.16 -16.83 -6.90
CA LYS A 114 -0.72 -17.11 -6.89
C LYS A 114 -0.12 -17.48 -5.53
N GLY A 115 -0.81 -17.30 -4.39
CA GLY A 115 -0.12 -17.36 -3.09
C GLY A 115 1.12 -16.43 -3.01
N ILE A 116 1.15 -15.43 -3.93
CA ILE A 116 2.17 -14.40 -4.28
C ILE A 116 3.53 -14.92 -4.81
N ASN A 117 3.88 -14.68 -6.09
CA ASN A 117 4.90 -13.68 -6.48
C ASN A 117 4.77 -13.18 -7.95
N HIS A 118 5.21 -11.93 -8.15
CA HIS A 118 5.07 -11.11 -9.36
C HIS A 118 5.57 -11.75 -10.66
N GLU A 119 4.90 -11.39 -11.77
CA GLU A 119 5.50 -10.77 -12.96
C GLU A 119 4.39 -10.50 -13.98
N LEU A 120 4.24 -9.24 -14.38
CA LEU A 120 3.71 -8.87 -15.69
C LEU A 120 4.11 -7.42 -15.97
N PHE A 121 5.20 -7.29 -16.72
CA PHE A 121 5.54 -6.09 -17.46
C PHE A 121 4.42 -5.79 -18.44
N VAL A 122 3.92 -4.56 -18.45
CA VAL A 122 3.09 -4.05 -19.54
C VAL A 122 3.73 -2.75 -20.01
N SER A 123 4.24 -2.80 -21.23
CA SER A 123 4.64 -1.65 -22.04
C SER A 123 3.44 -0.78 -22.39
#